data_AF-A0A539D0X1-F1
#
_entry.id   AF-A0A539D0X1-F1
#
_cell.length_a   1.000
_cell.length_b   1.000
_cell.length_c   1.000
_cell.angle_alpha   90.00
_cell.angle_beta   90.00
_cell.angle_gamma   90.00
#
_symmetry.space_group_name_H-M   'P 1'
#
loop_
_entity.id
_entity.type
_entity.pdbx_description
1 polymer ?
#
loop_
_entity_poly.entity_id
_entity_poly.type
_entity_poly.pdbx_seq_one_letter_code
_entity_poly.pdbx_strand_id
1 'polypeptide(L)'
;RYFAVEGTDGILRPNFITVANGRWDDTSWVVAGNERVLRARLADARFYWDTDRKIGLVNKVDELKSVGWLEGAGTLYDRVTRIERLVGWLGQNLRSSAGDPVVDAPALATAARVAHLAKADLATDMIRDGKEFTSLQGVIGGHYARIGGEPEAVVTGIAEHYQPKGPGDSIPTTTPGLLSTSSSVASRWG
;
A
#
# COMPACT_ATOMS: atom_id res chain seq x y z
N ARG A 1 8.56 -17.33 15.66
CA ARG A 1 7.50 -16.65 14.88
C ARG A 1 6.51 -16.03 15.86
N TYR A 2 5.92 -14.89 15.52
CA TYR A 2 4.92 -14.21 16.34
C TYR A 2 3.55 -14.32 15.66
N PHE A 3 2.52 -14.52 16.45
CA PHE A 3 1.14 -14.49 16.01
C PHE A 3 0.41 -13.43 16.81
N ALA A 4 -0.12 -12.42 16.12
CA ALA A 4 -0.97 -11.42 16.75
C ALA A 4 -2.27 -12.08 17.19
N VAL A 5 -2.81 -11.65 18.33
CA VAL A 5 -4.09 -12.15 18.84
C VAL A 5 -5.21 -11.24 18.35
N GLU A 6 -6.15 -11.81 17.62
CA GLU A 6 -7.38 -11.15 17.20
C GLU A 6 -8.52 -11.58 18.11
N GLY A 7 -9.30 -10.61 18.60
CA GLY A 7 -10.50 -10.89 19.38
C GLY A 7 -11.63 -11.47 18.54
N THR A 8 -12.68 -11.99 19.17
CA THR A 8 -13.90 -12.46 18.47
C THR A 8 -14.65 -11.33 17.76
N ASP A 9 -14.30 -10.08 18.04
CA ASP A 9 -14.80 -8.85 17.42
C ASP A 9 -13.98 -8.42 16.19
N GLY A 10 -12.94 -9.17 15.81
CA GLY A 10 -12.05 -8.83 14.71
C GLY A 10 -10.99 -7.78 15.04
N ILE A 11 -10.90 -7.35 16.31
CA ILE A 11 -9.97 -6.30 16.73
C ILE A 11 -8.70 -6.91 17.32
N LEU A 12 -7.55 -6.45 16.84
CA LEU A 12 -6.24 -6.86 17.37
C LEU A 12 -6.11 -6.49 18.86
N ARG A 13 -5.62 -7.45 19.65
CA ARG A 13 -5.33 -7.29 21.08
C ARG A 13 -3.83 -7.02 21.27
N PRO A 14 -3.42 -6.33 22.35
CA PRO A 14 -2.00 -6.11 22.68
C PRO A 14 -1.34 -7.38 23.26
N ASN A 15 -1.59 -8.53 22.64
CA ASN A 15 -1.11 -9.83 23.02
C ASN A 15 -0.51 -10.52 21.79
N PHE A 16 0.48 -11.38 22.02
CA PHE A 16 1.06 -12.21 20.99
C PHE A 16 1.24 -13.63 21.49
N ILE A 17 1.25 -14.57 20.57
CA ILE A 17 1.63 -15.97 20.81
C ILE A 17 2.97 -16.20 20.11
N THR A 18 3.87 -16.91 20.77
CA THR A 18 5.11 -17.39 20.16
C THR A 18 5.32 -18.86 20.50
N VAL A 19 6.08 -19.54 19.64
CA VAL A 19 6.42 -20.95 19.80
C VAL A 19 7.91 -21.05 20.06
N ALA A 20 8.27 -21.69 21.16
CA ALA A 20 9.64 -21.97 21.55
C ALA A 20 9.82 -23.49 21.69
N ASN A 21 10.92 -24.03 21.17
CA ASN A 21 11.25 -25.46 21.26
C ASN A 21 12.09 -25.77 22.49
N GLY A 22 11.59 -26.62 23.38
CA GLY A 22 12.29 -27.08 24.58
C GLY A 22 11.34 -27.44 25.70
N ARG A 23 11.90 -27.96 26.80
CA ARG A 23 11.17 -28.27 28.02
C ARG A 23 11.77 -27.43 29.13
N TRP A 24 10.96 -26.55 29.71
CA TRP A 24 11.38 -25.60 30.72
C TRP A 24 10.35 -25.58 31.84
N ASP A 25 10.83 -25.50 33.07
CA ASP A 25 9.98 -25.34 34.26
C ASP A 25 9.56 -23.88 34.46
N ASP A 26 10.34 -22.92 33.92
CA ASP A 26 10.02 -21.50 33.88
C ASP A 26 10.27 -20.92 32.48
N THR A 27 9.28 -20.18 31.96
CA THR A 27 9.29 -19.53 30.64
C THR A 27 9.35 -18.00 30.72
N SER A 28 9.44 -17.43 31.92
CA SER A 28 9.43 -15.98 32.17
C SER A 28 10.46 -15.21 31.34
N TRP A 29 11.68 -15.73 31.25
CA TRP A 29 12.77 -15.13 30.48
C TRP A 29 12.53 -15.17 28.96
N VAL A 30 11.86 -16.22 28.47
CA VAL A 30 11.45 -16.33 27.05
C VAL A 30 10.42 -15.27 26.73
N VAL A 31 9.43 -15.09 27.62
CA VAL A 31 8.39 -14.06 27.47
C VAL A 31 9.03 -12.67 27.47
N ALA A 32 9.81 -12.34 28.50
CA ALA A 32 10.46 -11.04 28.63
C ALA A 32 11.39 -10.71 27.45
N GLY A 33 12.15 -11.69 26.96
CA GLY A 33 12.99 -11.54 25.78
C GLY A 33 12.20 -11.21 24.51
N ASN A 34 11.11 -11.94 24.26
CA ASN A 34 10.26 -11.69 23.10
C ASN A 34 9.49 -10.35 23.20
N GLU A 35 9.03 -9.97 24.39
CA GLU A 35 8.42 -8.66 24.63
C GLU A 35 9.38 -7.52 24.33
N ARG A 36 10.65 -7.64 24.76
CA ARG A 36 11.67 -6.63 24.48
C ARG A 36 11.87 -6.45 22.97
N VAL A 37 11.93 -7.53 22.21
CA VAL A 37 12.08 -7.50 20.74
C VAL A 37 10.86 -6.86 20.08
N LEU A 38 9.65 -7.28 20.45
CA LEU A 38 8.42 -6.72 19.86
C LEU A 38 8.24 -5.24 20.21
N ARG A 39 8.54 -4.85 21.44
CA ARG A 39 8.46 -3.45 21.88
C ARG A 39 9.38 -2.55 21.06
N ALA A 40 10.61 -2.99 20.79
CA ALA A 40 11.54 -2.23 19.96
C ALA A 40 10.98 -2.05 18.53
N ARG A 41 10.54 -3.14 17.89
CA ARG A 41 9.97 -3.08 16.53
C ARG A 41 8.72 -2.21 16.43
N LEU A 42 7.83 -2.28 17.42
CA LEU A 42 6.63 -1.45 17.46
C LEU A 42 6.97 0.02 17.72
N ALA A 43 8.03 0.31 18.46
CA ALA A 43 8.52 1.67 18.64
C ALA A 43 9.07 2.24 17.33
N ASP A 44 9.83 1.45 16.56
CA ASP A 44 10.33 1.85 15.24
C ASP A 44 9.17 2.11 14.27
N ALA A 45 8.21 1.16 14.17
CA ALA A 45 7.00 1.33 13.36
C ALA A 45 6.22 2.61 13.74
N ARG A 46 6.07 2.88 15.03
CA ARG A 46 5.41 4.10 15.52
C ARG A 46 6.19 5.35 15.13
N PHE A 47 7.52 5.32 15.24
CA PHE A 47 8.36 6.44 14.85
C PHE A 47 8.22 6.78 13.37
N TYR A 48 8.26 5.78 12.48
CA TYR A 48 8.04 5.97 11.05
C TYR A 48 6.64 6.54 10.78
N TRP A 49 5.62 5.93 11.37
CA TRP A 49 4.23 6.38 11.25
C TRP A 49 4.04 7.86 11.65
N ASP A 50 4.59 8.26 12.80
CA ASP A 50 4.48 9.64 13.28
C ASP A 50 5.33 10.63 12.46
N THR A 51 6.42 10.17 11.84
CA THR A 51 7.27 10.98 10.96
C THR A 51 6.61 11.19 9.60
N ASP A 52 6.19 10.10 8.94
CA ASP A 52 5.56 10.14 7.62
C ASP A 52 4.26 10.97 7.64
N ARG A 53 3.47 10.86 8.70
CA ARG A 53 2.20 11.63 8.85
C ARG A 53 2.39 13.14 8.91
N LYS A 54 3.55 13.63 9.37
CA LYS A 54 3.85 15.07 9.38
C LYS A 54 4.10 15.60 7.97
N ILE A 55 4.64 14.75 7.08
CA ILE A 55 4.93 15.10 5.68
C ILE A 55 3.66 14.93 4.84
N GLY A 56 2.91 13.84 5.06
CA GLY A 56 1.69 13.52 4.31
C GLY A 56 1.97 12.83 2.98
N LEU A 57 1.07 11.92 2.58
CA LEU A 57 1.28 11.05 1.42
C LEU A 57 1.46 11.82 0.10
N VAL A 58 0.69 12.89 -0.10
CA VAL A 58 0.73 13.69 -1.34
C VAL A 58 2.13 14.25 -1.58
N ASN A 59 2.80 14.71 -0.53
CA ASN A 59 4.15 15.27 -0.61
C ASN A 59 5.22 14.19 -0.86
N LYS A 60 4.91 12.92 -0.58
CA LYS A 60 5.80 11.78 -0.88
C LYS A 60 5.86 11.43 -2.37
N VAL A 61 4.92 11.91 -3.19
CA VAL A 61 4.93 11.65 -4.64
C VAL A 61 6.20 12.20 -5.29
N ASP A 62 6.59 13.44 -4.97
CA ASP A 62 7.78 14.05 -5.55
C ASP A 62 9.08 13.36 -5.13
N GLU A 63 9.12 12.77 -3.94
CA GLU A 63 10.26 11.99 -3.47
C GLU A 63 10.53 10.75 -4.36
N LEU A 64 9.51 10.23 -5.07
CA LEU A 64 9.67 9.12 -6.02
C LEU A 64 10.63 9.42 -7.17
N LYS A 65 10.93 10.70 -7.45
CA LYS A 65 11.94 11.12 -8.45
C LYS A 65 13.35 10.68 -8.07
N SER A 66 13.59 10.43 -6.77
CA SER A 66 14.87 9.92 -6.28
C SER A 66 14.93 8.38 -6.24
N VAL A 67 13.81 7.70 -6.46
CA VAL A 67 13.72 6.24 -6.35
C VAL A 67 13.84 5.62 -7.74
N GLY A 68 15.00 5.05 -8.05
CA GLY A 68 15.22 4.30 -9.29
C GLY A 68 14.29 3.07 -9.36
N TRP A 69 13.75 2.78 -10.55
CA TRP A 69 12.83 1.66 -10.75
C TRP A 69 13.48 0.46 -11.42
N LEU A 70 13.83 0.59 -12.70
CA LEU A 70 14.50 -0.42 -13.52
C LEU A 70 15.54 0.28 -14.37
N GLU A 71 16.63 -0.42 -14.67
CA GLU A 71 17.70 0.11 -15.53
C GLU A 71 17.12 0.54 -16.88
N GLY A 72 17.41 1.77 -17.29
CA GLY A 72 16.88 2.37 -18.53
C GLY A 72 15.41 2.82 -18.49
N ALA A 73 14.64 2.50 -17.44
CA ALA A 73 13.21 2.80 -17.37
C ALA A 73 12.82 4.00 -16.46
N GLY A 74 13.85 4.65 -15.91
CA GLY A 74 13.74 5.85 -15.08
C GLY A 74 13.39 5.57 -13.61
N THR A 75 12.69 6.52 -13.03
CA THR A 75 12.33 6.57 -11.61
C THR A 75 10.92 5.99 -11.37
N LEU A 76 10.57 5.76 -10.10
CA LEU A 76 9.19 5.42 -9.75
C LEU A 76 8.23 6.58 -10.07
N TYR A 77 8.68 7.82 -10.01
CA TYR A 77 7.89 8.97 -10.44
C TYR A 77 7.54 8.89 -11.93
N ASP A 78 8.51 8.55 -12.78
CA ASP A 78 8.29 8.38 -14.22
C ASP A 78 7.27 7.26 -14.48
N ARG A 79 7.36 6.18 -13.71
CA ARG A 79 6.39 5.09 -13.78
C ARG A 79 4.99 5.53 -13.36
N VAL A 80 4.84 6.26 -12.24
CA VAL A 80 3.54 6.79 -11.81
C VAL A 80 2.95 7.70 -12.88
N THR A 81 3.76 8.58 -13.48
CA THR A 81 3.33 9.45 -14.58
C THR A 81 2.84 8.63 -15.80
N ARG A 82 3.51 7.52 -16.15
CA ARG A 82 3.04 6.60 -17.20
C ARG A 82 1.70 5.96 -16.83
N ILE A 83 1.53 5.53 -15.58
CA ILE A 83 0.29 4.91 -15.08
C ILE A 83 -0.87 5.93 -15.15
N GLU A 84 -0.68 7.17 -14.71
CA GLU A 84 -1.70 8.22 -14.80
C GLU A 84 -2.17 8.46 -16.23
N ARG A 85 -1.23 8.54 -17.18
CA ARG A 85 -1.55 8.71 -18.61
C ARG A 85 -2.36 7.53 -19.14
N LEU A 86 -1.98 6.30 -18.78
CA LEU A 86 -2.69 5.09 -19.19
C LEU A 86 -4.08 5.01 -18.56
N VAL A 87 -4.25 5.40 -17.31
CA VAL A 87 -5.57 5.48 -16.66
C VAL A 87 -6.46 6.49 -17.39
N GLY A 88 -5.94 7.68 -17.68
CA GLY A 88 -6.67 8.70 -18.45
C GLY A 88 -7.07 8.18 -19.83
N TRP A 89 -6.14 7.57 -20.56
CA TRP A 89 -6.40 7.01 -21.88
C TRP A 89 -7.44 5.87 -21.83
N LEU A 90 -7.28 4.89 -20.94
CA LEU A 90 -8.22 3.78 -20.79
C LEU A 90 -9.61 4.26 -20.40
N GLY A 91 -9.73 5.13 -19.38
CA GLY A 91 -11.02 5.63 -18.95
C GLY A 91 -11.77 6.42 -20.03
N GLN A 92 -11.04 7.13 -20.90
CA GLN A 92 -11.64 7.86 -22.02
C GLN A 92 -12.01 7.00 -23.22
N ASN A 93 -11.30 5.88 -23.43
CA ASN A 93 -11.44 5.05 -24.64
C ASN A 93 -12.17 3.72 -24.41
N LEU A 94 -12.36 3.28 -23.17
CA LEU A 94 -13.17 2.10 -22.87
C LEU A 94 -14.65 2.38 -23.16
N ARG A 95 -15.18 1.65 -24.14
CA ARG A 95 -16.57 1.71 -24.58
C ARG A 95 -17.26 0.37 -24.40
N SER A 96 -18.54 0.42 -24.04
CA SER A 96 -19.41 -0.76 -24.06
C SER A 96 -19.64 -1.22 -25.50
N SER A 97 -20.22 -2.40 -25.68
CA SER A 97 -20.63 -2.87 -27.02
C SER A 97 -21.64 -1.94 -27.70
N ALA A 98 -22.35 -1.10 -26.94
CA ALA A 98 -23.27 -0.10 -27.46
C ALA A 98 -22.59 1.25 -27.79
N GLY A 99 -21.29 1.40 -27.50
CA GLY A 99 -20.53 2.62 -27.74
C GLY A 99 -20.52 3.63 -26.60
N ASP A 100 -21.19 3.33 -25.48
CA ASP A 100 -21.24 4.21 -24.30
C ASP A 100 -19.93 4.15 -23.49
N PRO A 101 -19.51 5.25 -22.84
CA PRO A 101 -18.42 5.22 -21.88
C PRO A 101 -18.66 4.19 -20.78
N VAL A 102 -17.69 3.31 -20.55
CA VAL A 102 -17.74 2.32 -19.45
C VAL A 102 -17.43 2.97 -18.10
N VAL A 103 -16.69 4.08 -18.12
CA VAL A 103 -16.23 4.79 -16.93
C VAL A 103 -16.81 6.20 -16.97
N ASP A 104 -17.54 6.57 -15.91
CA ASP A 104 -18.05 7.93 -15.77
C ASP A 104 -16.95 8.92 -15.36
N ALA A 105 -17.24 10.22 -15.49
CA ALA A 105 -16.26 11.26 -15.19
C ALA A 105 -15.80 11.27 -13.70
N PRO A 106 -16.69 11.11 -12.69
CA PRO A 106 -16.26 11.01 -11.30
C PRO A 106 -15.34 9.82 -11.00
N ALA A 107 -15.63 8.63 -11.55
CA ALA A 107 -14.80 7.45 -11.39
C ALA A 107 -13.45 7.63 -12.09
N LEU A 108 -13.42 8.26 -13.26
CA LEU A 108 -12.17 8.58 -13.96
C LEU A 108 -11.30 9.56 -13.17
N ALA A 109 -11.89 10.62 -12.59
CA ALA A 109 -11.17 11.56 -11.74
C ALA A 109 -10.60 10.87 -10.50
N THR A 110 -11.38 9.98 -9.88
CA THR A 110 -10.93 9.15 -8.74
C THR A 110 -9.79 8.23 -9.15
N ALA A 111 -9.90 7.56 -10.30
CA ALA A 111 -8.86 6.66 -10.83
C ALA A 111 -7.55 7.41 -11.11
N ALA A 112 -7.61 8.62 -11.66
CA ALA A 112 -6.44 9.47 -11.86
C ALA A 112 -5.78 9.85 -10.53
N ARG A 113 -6.57 10.22 -9.52
CA ARG A 113 -6.05 10.53 -8.17
C ARG A 113 -5.42 9.30 -7.51
N VAL A 114 -6.04 8.13 -7.66
CA VAL A 114 -5.49 6.85 -7.21
C VAL A 114 -4.14 6.58 -7.89
N ALA A 115 -4.07 6.68 -9.22
CA ALA A 115 -2.84 6.44 -9.98
C ALA A 115 -1.68 7.32 -9.49
N HIS A 116 -1.97 8.60 -9.23
CA HIS A 116 -0.99 9.57 -8.72
C HIS A 116 -0.41 9.20 -7.36
N LEU A 117 -1.26 8.71 -6.45
CA LEU A 117 -0.87 8.39 -5.07
C LEU A 117 -0.44 6.93 -4.86
N ALA A 118 -0.74 6.06 -5.82
CA ALA A 118 -0.66 4.60 -5.69
C ALA A 118 0.72 4.06 -5.29
N LYS A 119 1.80 4.81 -5.49
CA LYS A 119 3.17 4.40 -5.14
C LYS A 119 3.88 5.36 -4.20
N ALA A 120 3.19 6.41 -3.74
CA ALA A 120 3.78 7.42 -2.87
C ALA A 120 4.26 6.82 -1.53
N ASP A 121 3.63 5.75 -1.08
CA ASP A 121 4.03 5.01 0.10
C ASP A 121 5.43 4.38 -0.02
N LEU A 122 5.92 4.09 -1.22
CA LEU A 122 7.28 3.58 -1.43
C LEU A 122 8.38 4.59 -1.08
N ALA A 123 8.04 5.88 -0.96
CA ALA A 123 8.95 6.93 -0.50
C ALA A 123 8.81 7.25 1.01
N THR A 124 7.89 6.59 1.71
CA THR A 124 7.72 6.74 3.16
C THR A 124 8.81 6.00 3.91
N ASP A 125 9.20 6.49 5.09
CA ASP A 125 10.22 5.81 5.88
C ASP A 125 9.74 4.44 6.33
N MET A 126 8.43 4.30 6.62
CA MET A 126 7.78 3.03 6.92
C MET A 126 8.09 1.93 5.90
N ILE A 127 8.09 2.26 4.60
CA ILE A 127 8.31 1.27 3.53
C ILE A 127 9.76 1.25 3.05
N ARG A 128 10.43 2.41 3.02
CA ARG A 128 11.75 2.60 2.41
C ARG A 128 12.89 2.01 3.26
N ASP A 129 12.81 2.10 4.59
CA ASP A 129 13.97 1.86 5.47
C ASP A 129 14.40 0.38 5.60
N GLY A 130 13.58 -0.56 5.12
CA GLY A 130 14.08 -1.89 4.76
C GLY A 130 13.22 -3.04 5.23
N LYS A 131 12.69 -3.78 4.24
CA LYS A 131 12.14 -5.16 4.26
C LYS A 131 11.07 -5.53 5.29
N GLU A 132 11.09 -5.02 6.52
CA GLU A 132 10.19 -5.44 7.60
C GLU A 132 8.73 -5.09 7.30
N PHE A 133 8.46 -3.94 6.67
CA PHE A 133 7.11 -3.46 6.39
C PHE A 133 6.77 -3.32 4.90
N THR A 134 7.64 -3.77 3.99
CA THR A 134 7.39 -3.67 2.54
C THR A 134 6.14 -4.44 2.08
N SER A 135 5.72 -5.45 2.83
CA SER A 135 4.47 -6.18 2.61
C SER A 135 3.22 -5.31 2.80
N LEU A 136 3.33 -4.23 3.58
CA LEU A 136 2.26 -3.28 3.89
C LEU A 136 2.08 -2.18 2.84
N GLN A 137 2.86 -2.19 1.75
CA GLN A 137 2.61 -1.30 0.62
C GLN A 137 1.16 -1.44 0.10
N GLY A 138 0.59 -0.33 -0.33
CA GLY A 138 -0.82 -0.14 -0.64
C GLY A 138 -1.67 0.13 0.61
N VAL A 139 -1.51 -0.69 1.66
CA VAL A 139 -2.29 -0.57 2.90
C VAL A 139 -1.86 0.69 3.66
N ILE A 140 -0.56 0.87 3.89
CA ILE A 140 -0.04 2.07 4.56
C ILE A 140 -0.28 3.32 3.72
N GLY A 141 -0.13 3.24 2.39
CA GLY A 141 -0.52 4.32 1.48
C GLY A 141 -1.98 4.73 1.68
N GLY A 142 -2.91 3.78 1.70
CA GLY A 142 -4.32 4.07 1.97
C GLY A 142 -4.55 4.73 3.33
N HIS A 143 -3.88 4.26 4.39
CA HIS A 143 -3.97 4.89 5.70
C HIS A 143 -3.47 6.34 5.72
N TYR A 144 -2.32 6.62 5.11
CA TYR A 144 -1.79 7.98 5.02
C TYR A 144 -2.66 8.88 4.15
N ALA A 145 -3.23 8.36 3.06
CA ALA A 145 -4.20 9.08 2.24
C ALA A 145 -5.44 9.47 3.06
N ARG A 146 -5.99 8.53 3.84
CA ARG A 146 -7.16 8.79 4.71
C ARG A 146 -6.87 9.86 5.75
N ILE A 147 -5.70 9.80 6.39
CA ILE A 147 -5.27 10.81 7.37
C ILE A 147 -5.09 12.18 6.71
N GLY A 148 -4.61 12.20 5.46
CA GLY A 148 -4.48 13.41 4.64
C GLY A 148 -5.80 13.97 4.11
N GLY A 149 -6.94 13.33 4.38
CA GLY A 149 -8.27 13.78 3.96
C GLY A 149 -8.68 13.36 2.55
N GLU A 150 -7.99 12.38 1.94
CA GLU A 150 -8.43 11.82 0.66
C GLU A 150 -9.79 11.11 0.80
N PRO A 151 -10.66 11.17 -0.23
CA PRO A 151 -11.92 10.44 -0.22
C PRO A 151 -11.73 8.93 -0.07
N GLU A 152 -12.67 8.25 0.59
CA GLU A 152 -12.56 6.80 0.84
C GLU A 152 -12.41 5.96 -0.44
N ALA A 153 -12.98 6.42 -1.56
CA ALA A 153 -12.81 5.78 -2.86
C ALA A 153 -11.35 5.84 -3.37
N VAL A 154 -10.64 6.93 -3.10
CA VAL A 154 -9.20 7.06 -3.40
C VAL A 154 -8.40 6.16 -2.46
N VAL A 155 -8.72 6.18 -1.17
CA VAL A 155 -8.05 5.35 -0.15
C VAL A 155 -8.13 3.86 -0.51
N THR A 156 -9.33 3.40 -0.84
CA THR A 156 -9.59 2.02 -1.26
C THR A 156 -8.83 1.70 -2.56
N GLY A 157 -8.91 2.59 -3.56
CA GLY A 157 -8.22 2.40 -4.84
C GLY A 157 -6.69 2.33 -4.71
N ILE A 158 -6.07 3.06 -3.77
CA ILE A 158 -4.62 2.96 -3.49
C ILE A 158 -4.25 1.57 -3.00
N ALA A 159 -5.04 0.98 -2.10
CA ALA A 159 -4.80 -0.38 -1.62
C ALA A 159 -5.03 -1.41 -2.74
N GLU A 160 -6.13 -1.27 -3.49
CA GLU A 160 -6.47 -2.15 -4.62
C GLU A 160 -5.47 -2.07 -5.79
N HIS A 161 -4.76 -0.96 -5.97
CA HIS A 161 -3.73 -0.84 -7.03
C HIS A 161 -2.66 -1.94 -6.97
N TYR A 162 -2.39 -2.47 -5.77
CA TYR A 162 -1.40 -3.54 -5.57
C TYR A 162 -1.98 -4.95 -5.76
N GLN A 163 -3.29 -5.07 -5.97
CA GLN A 163 -3.98 -6.35 -6.15
C GLN A 163 -4.04 -6.78 -7.62
N PRO A 164 -4.06 -8.09 -7.92
CA PRO A 164 -3.73 -9.17 -6.98
C PRO A 164 -2.20 -9.25 -6.78
N LYS A 165 -1.74 -9.43 -5.54
CA LYS A 165 -0.32 -9.67 -5.23
C LYS A 165 0.14 -11.10 -5.59
N GLY A 166 -0.80 -12.03 -5.79
CA GLY A 166 -0.54 -13.42 -6.18
C GLY A 166 -1.83 -14.21 -6.48
N PRO A 167 -1.73 -15.51 -6.83
CA PRO A 167 -2.86 -16.30 -7.34
C PRO A 167 -4.05 -16.48 -6.39
N GLY A 168 -3.84 -16.32 -5.08
CA GLY A 168 -4.90 -16.42 -4.06
C GLY A 168 -5.34 -15.08 -3.48
N ASP A 169 -4.83 -13.96 -4.01
CA ASP A 169 -5.23 -12.62 -3.56
C ASP A 169 -6.53 -12.18 -4.25
N SER A 170 -7.24 -11.26 -3.61
CA SER A 170 -8.43 -10.65 -4.21
C SER A 170 -8.04 -9.80 -5.42
N ILE A 171 -8.97 -9.65 -6.36
CA ILE A 171 -8.86 -8.68 -7.45
C ILE A 171 -9.49 -7.34 -7.03
N PRO A 172 -9.07 -6.20 -7.64
CA PRO A 172 -9.73 -4.93 -7.42
C PRO A 172 -11.23 -5.03 -7.72
N THR A 173 -12.05 -4.47 -6.84
CA THR A 173 -13.52 -4.49 -6.96
C THR A 173 -14.08 -3.14 -7.37
N THR A 174 -13.33 -2.05 -7.16
CA THR A 174 -13.74 -0.71 -7.57
C THR A 174 -13.25 -0.37 -8.97
N THR A 175 -14.03 0.41 -9.73
CA THR A 175 -13.61 0.92 -11.05
C THR A 175 -12.27 1.68 -10.99
N PRO A 176 -12.02 2.57 -10.00
CA PRO A 176 -10.72 3.21 -9.84
C PRO A 176 -9.57 2.22 -9.62
N GLY A 177 -9.76 1.21 -8.76
CA GLY A 177 -8.78 0.16 -8.52
C GLY A 177 -8.48 -0.65 -9.79
N LEU A 178 -9.52 -1.11 -10.50
CA LEU A 178 -9.40 -1.87 -11.74
C LEU A 178 -8.61 -1.11 -12.82
N LEU A 179 -8.95 0.16 -13.06
CA LEU A 179 -8.26 1.00 -14.04
C LEU A 179 -6.81 1.22 -13.67
N SER A 180 -6.54 1.53 -12.40
CA SER A 180 -5.20 1.80 -11.90
C SER A 180 -4.29 0.57 -11.96
N THR A 181 -4.80 -0.59 -11.53
CA THR A 181 -4.10 -1.88 -11.62
C THR A 181 -3.80 -2.28 -13.05
N SER A 182 -4.79 -2.21 -13.95
CA SER A 182 -4.61 -2.56 -15.37
C SER A 182 -3.53 -1.70 -16.02
N SER A 183 -3.53 -0.41 -15.73
CA SER A 183 -2.52 0.55 -16.18
C SER A 183 -1.13 0.25 -15.60
N SER A 184 -1.06 -0.17 -14.33
CA SER A 184 0.17 -0.56 -13.65
C SER A 184 0.87 -1.76 -14.30
N VAL A 185 0.11 -2.75 -14.76
CA VAL A 185 0.62 -3.91 -15.49
C VAL A 185 1.15 -3.49 -16.86
N ALA A 186 0.40 -2.68 -17.60
CA ALA A 186 0.80 -2.17 -18.91
C ALA A 186 2.06 -1.29 -18.84
N SER A 187 2.21 -0.48 -17.79
CA SER A 187 3.38 0.41 -17.58
C SER A 187 4.73 -0.32 -17.43
N ARG A 188 4.73 -1.65 -17.33
CA ARG A 188 5.96 -2.45 -17.21
C ARG A 188 6.72 -2.61 -18.53
N TRP A 189 6.04 -2.45 -19.66
CA TRP A 189 6.53 -2.88 -20.98
C TRP A 189 6.60 -1.76 -22.03
N GLY A 190 6.37 -0.51 -21.65
CA GLY A 190 6.40 0.66 -22.52
C GLY A 190 7.15 1.83 -21.89
#